data_AF-A0A371LZS3-F1
#
_entry.id   AF-A0A371LZS3-F1
#
_cell.length_a   1.000
_cell.length_b   1.000
_cell.length_c   1.000
_cell.angle_alpha   90.00
_cell.angle_beta   90.00
_cell.angle_gamma   90.00
#
_symmetry.space_group_name_H-M   'P 1'
#
loop_
_entity.id
_entity.type
_entity.pdbx_description
1 polymer ?
#
loop_
_entity_poly.entity_id
_entity_poly.type
_entity_poly.pdbx_seq_one_letter_code
_entity_poly.pdbx_strand_id
1 'polypeptide(L)'
;MRLDADWMTRADDRILEFLSEEGPHPPKKMADDGRVRFGRQYIGVRCRDYLVPYGLAQNLGNGVYSITELGEQYLAGEIDAAELENSE
;
A
#
# COMPACT_ATOMS: atom_id res chain seq x y z
N MET A 1 -9.81 14.53 -0.95
CA MET A 1 -10.32 13.45 -1.83
C MET A 1 -9.09 12.81 -2.42
N ARG A 2 -8.91 11.49 -2.29
CA ARG A 2 -7.73 10.82 -2.87
C ARG A 2 -7.85 10.76 -4.38
N LEU A 3 -6.71 10.83 -5.04
CA LEU A 3 -6.58 10.83 -6.50
C LEU A 3 -6.00 9.48 -6.90
N ASP A 4 -6.89 8.52 -7.11
CA ASP A 4 -6.56 7.13 -7.39
C ASP A 4 -6.18 6.94 -8.86
N ALA A 5 -5.23 6.05 -9.13
CA ALA A 5 -4.86 5.65 -10.48
C ALA A 5 -5.66 4.44 -10.97
N ASP A 6 -5.75 4.24 -12.29
CA ASP A 6 -6.44 3.09 -12.90
C ASP A 6 -5.89 1.72 -12.49
N TRP A 7 -4.61 1.67 -12.08
CA TRP A 7 -3.97 0.43 -11.61
C TRP A 7 -4.29 0.10 -10.15
N MET A 8 -4.86 1.06 -9.41
CA MET A 8 -5.21 0.89 -8.00
C MET A 8 -6.51 0.13 -7.82
N THR A 9 -6.64 -0.44 -6.64
CA THR A 9 -7.80 -1.20 -6.19
C THR A 9 -8.14 -0.74 -4.77
N ARG A 10 -9.36 -1.06 -4.32
CA ARG A 10 -9.77 -0.79 -2.92
C ARG A 10 -8.86 -1.44 -1.88
N ALA A 11 -8.08 -2.46 -2.24
CA ALA A 11 -7.14 -3.08 -1.31
C ALA A 11 -5.98 -2.14 -1.00
N ASP A 12 -5.52 -1.37 -1.97
CA ASP A 12 -4.31 -0.54 -1.87
C ASP A 12 -4.50 0.56 -0.83
N ASP A 13 -5.64 1.26 -0.88
CA ASP A 13 -6.08 2.19 0.16
C ASP A 13 -6.02 1.56 1.56
N ARG A 14 -6.63 0.38 1.73
CA ARG A 14 -6.73 -0.27 3.04
C ARG A 14 -5.39 -0.74 3.56
N ILE A 15 -4.50 -1.16 2.66
CA ILE A 15 -3.13 -1.56 3.00
C ILE A 15 -2.35 -0.33 3.49
N LEU A 16 -2.41 0.79 2.75
CA LEU A 16 -1.71 2.01 3.12
C LEU A 16 -2.25 2.59 4.42
N GLU A 17 -3.58 2.66 4.60
CA GLU A 17 -4.23 3.06 5.84
C GLU A 17 -3.74 2.22 7.03
N PHE A 18 -3.74 0.89 6.88
CA PHE A 18 -3.28 -0.02 7.92
C PHE A 18 -1.80 0.21 8.26
N LEU A 19 -0.94 0.38 7.26
CA LEU A 19 0.49 0.60 7.46
C LEU A 19 0.80 1.97 8.09
N SER A 20 0.00 2.99 7.81
CA SER A 20 0.09 4.31 8.43
C SER A 20 -0.30 4.25 9.92
N GLU A 21 -1.40 3.55 10.23
CA GLU A 21 -1.92 3.46 11.61
C GLU A 21 -1.12 2.51 12.51
N GLU A 22 -0.79 1.31 12.03
CA GLU A 22 -0.19 0.24 12.83
C GLU A 22 1.33 0.13 12.65
N GLY A 23 1.88 0.79 11.62
CA GLY A 23 3.28 0.69 11.26
C GLY A 23 3.64 -0.58 10.48
N PRO A 24 4.94 -0.93 10.41
CA PRO A 24 5.43 -1.95 9.50
C PRO A 24 4.98 -3.37 9.85
N HIS A 25 4.34 -4.04 8.90
CA HIS A 25 3.77 -5.36 9.12
C HIS A 25 3.75 -6.23 7.86
N PRO A 26 3.71 -7.57 8.01
CA PRO A 26 3.57 -8.48 6.88
C PRO A 26 2.10 -8.59 6.42
N PRO A 27 1.85 -9.01 5.15
CA PRO A 27 0.50 -9.19 4.59
C PRO A 27 -0.43 -10.08 5.42
N LYS A 28 0.15 -11.06 6.14
CA LYS A 28 -0.61 -11.92 7.05
C LYS A 28 -1.28 -11.10 8.16
N LYS A 29 -0.56 -10.17 8.78
CA LYS A 29 -1.08 -9.37 9.89
C LYS A 29 -2.20 -8.44 9.43
N MET A 30 -2.07 -7.87 8.22
CA MET A 30 -3.10 -7.05 7.58
C MET A 30 -4.39 -7.86 7.30
N ALA A 31 -4.24 -9.08 6.79
CA ALA A 31 -5.38 -9.97 6.54
C ALA A 31 -6.10 -10.38 7.84
N ASP A 32 -5.32 -10.69 8.90
CA ASP A 32 -5.84 -11.13 10.19
C ASP A 32 -6.56 -10.00 10.96
N ASP A 33 -6.21 -8.73 10.70
CA ASP A 33 -6.82 -7.56 11.32
C ASP A 33 -8.30 -7.34 10.90
N GLY A 34 -8.64 -7.70 9.66
CA GLY A 34 -10.01 -7.62 9.15
C GLY A 34 -10.45 -6.25 8.64
N ARG A 35 -9.69 -5.16 8.86
CA ARG A 35 -9.88 -3.88 8.13
C ARG A 35 -9.50 -4.03 6.66
N VAL A 36 -8.41 -4.74 6.37
CA VAL A 36 -8.01 -5.11 5.00
C VAL A 36 -8.70 -6.41 4.62
N ARG A 37 -9.93 -6.32 4.11
CA ARG A 37 -10.81 -7.47 3.79
C ARG A 37 -10.39 -8.25 2.52
N PHE A 38 -9.11 -8.59 2.44
CA PHE A 38 -8.50 -9.36 1.35
C PHE A 38 -7.59 -10.45 1.92
N GLY A 39 -7.39 -11.53 1.15
CA GLY A 39 -6.50 -12.61 1.58
C GLY A 39 -5.04 -12.20 1.56
N ARG A 40 -4.22 -12.75 2.48
CA ARG A 40 -2.79 -12.42 2.61
C ARG A 40 -1.99 -12.53 1.32
N GLN A 41 -2.32 -13.48 0.43
CA GLN A 41 -1.62 -13.67 -0.84
C GLN A 41 -1.86 -12.49 -1.78
N TYR A 42 -3.11 -12.04 -1.87
CA TYR A 42 -3.49 -10.90 -2.70
C TYR A 42 -2.88 -9.61 -2.15
N ILE A 43 -2.94 -9.39 -0.83
CA ILE A 43 -2.29 -8.26 -0.17
C ILE A 43 -0.79 -8.24 -0.49
N GLY A 44 -0.10 -9.38 -0.36
CA GLY A 44 1.33 -9.46 -0.67
C GLY A 44 1.67 -9.14 -2.14
N VAL A 45 0.81 -9.56 -3.08
CA VAL A 45 0.92 -9.19 -4.50
C VAL A 45 0.75 -7.67 -4.67
N ARG A 46 -0.27 -7.07 -4.05
CA ARG A 46 -0.49 -5.61 -4.11
C ARG A 46 0.69 -4.81 -3.54
N CYS A 47 1.22 -5.21 -2.37
CA CYS A 47 2.40 -4.59 -1.80
C CYS A 47 3.61 -4.69 -2.74
N ARG A 48 3.94 -5.90 -3.21
CA ARG A 48 5.17 -6.15 -3.98
C ARG A 48 5.14 -5.61 -5.39
N ASP A 49 4.04 -5.83 -6.12
CA ASP A 49 4.00 -5.62 -7.58
C ASP A 49 3.39 -4.27 -7.97
N TYR A 50 2.87 -3.51 -6.99
CA TYR A 50 2.21 -2.22 -7.24
C TYR A 50 2.65 -1.15 -6.25
N LEU A 51 2.34 -1.29 -4.95
CA LEU A 51 2.62 -0.22 -3.99
C LEU A 51 4.11 0.10 -3.84
N VAL A 52 4.97 -0.92 -3.83
CA VAL A 52 6.44 -0.73 -3.78
C VAL A 52 6.99 -0.12 -5.07
N PRO A 53 6.66 -0.63 -6.28
CA PRO A 53 7.16 -0.07 -7.52
C PRO A 53 6.74 1.38 -7.79
N TYR A 54 5.56 1.80 -7.33
CA TYR A 54 5.10 3.20 -7.38
C TYR A 54 5.57 4.03 -6.17
N GLY A 55 6.39 3.47 -5.28
CA GLY A 55 7.00 4.18 -4.16
C GLY A 55 6.05 4.54 -3.01
N LEU A 56 4.81 4.06 -3.00
CA LEU A 56 3.82 4.29 -1.92
C LEU A 56 4.08 3.43 -0.67
N ALA A 57 4.73 2.29 -0.86
CA ALA A 57 5.20 1.43 0.22
C ALA A 57 6.66 1.03 -0.02
N GLN A 58 7.31 0.47 1.00
CA GLN A 58 8.65 -0.09 0.92
C GLN A 58 8.70 -1.46 1.60
N ASN A 59 9.50 -2.38 1.05
CA ASN A 59 9.76 -3.68 1.66
C ASN A 59 10.99 -3.58 2.58
N LEU A 60 10.80 -3.83 3.88
CA LEU A 60 11.85 -3.80 4.90
C LEU A 60 12.62 -5.14 5.02
N GLY A 61 12.28 -6.13 4.18
CA GLY A 61 12.81 -7.49 4.23
C GLY A 61 11.82 -8.48 4.86
N ASN A 62 12.00 -9.77 4.55
CA ASN A 62 11.16 -10.87 5.04
C ASN A 62 9.64 -10.70 4.80
N GLY A 63 9.27 -9.91 3.78
CA GLY A 63 7.87 -9.63 3.45
C GLY A 63 7.16 -8.70 4.44
N VAL A 64 7.93 -7.90 5.20
CA VAL A 64 7.41 -6.81 6.02
C VAL A 64 7.40 -5.54 5.18
N TYR A 65 6.27 -4.84 5.15
CA TYR A 65 6.12 -3.60 4.41
C TYR A 65 5.88 -2.43 5.35
N SER A 66 6.32 -1.24 4.95
CA SER A 66 6.03 0.05 5.60
C SER A 66 5.47 1.00 4.55
N ILE A 67 4.60 1.92 4.98
CA ILE A 67 4.25 3.07 4.15
C ILE A 67 5.47 4.00 4.03
N THR A 68 5.56 4.72 2.91
CA THR A 68 6.58 5.75 2.65
C THR A 68 6.00 7.14 2.86
N GLU A 69 6.83 8.18 2.84
CA GLU A 69 6.34 9.57 2.85
C GLU A 69 5.41 9.88 1.67
N LEU A 70 5.71 9.35 0.48
CA LEU A 70 4.86 9.48 -0.70
C LEU A 70 3.50 8.80 -0.50
N GLY A 71 3.49 7.62 0.15
CA GLY A 71 2.27 6.93 0.55
C GLY A 71 1.39 7.76 1.49
N GLU A 72 2.00 8.43 2.47
CA GLU A 72 1.30 9.32 3.39
C GLU A 72 0.70 10.54 2.67
N GLN A 73 1.46 11.15 1.75
CA GLN A 73 0.96 12.25 0.91
C GLN A 73 -0.22 11.81 0.04
N TYR A 74 -0.18 10.61 -0.54
CA TYR A 74 -1.32 10.03 -1.26
C TYR A 74 -2.55 9.87 -0.34
N LEU A 75 -2.37 9.32 0.88
CA LEU A 75 -3.46 9.15 1.83
C LEU A 75 -4.10 10.50 2.23
N ALA A 76 -3.29 11.56 2.32
CA ALA A 76 -3.72 12.93 2.56
C ALA A 76 -4.39 13.59 1.34
N GLY A 77 -4.25 13.00 0.14
CA GLY A 77 -4.76 13.54 -1.12
C GLY A 77 -3.91 14.70 -1.67
N GLU A 78 -2.62 14.73 -1.33
CA GLU A 78 -1.67 15.77 -1.74
C GLU A 78 -1.03 15.48 -3.11
N ILE A 79 -1.09 14.22 -3.57
CA ILE A 79 -0.55 13.78 -4.86
C ILE A 79 -1.58 12.99 -5.65
N ASP A 80 -1.41 12.97 -6.98
CA ASP A 80 -2.15 12.13 -7.90
C ASP A 80 -1.38 10.83 -8.16
N ALA A 81 -1.97 9.69 -7.79
CA ALA A 81 -1.34 8.39 -8.01
C ALA A 81 -1.19 8.05 -9.50
N ALA A 82 -1.99 8.67 -10.38
CA ALA A 82 -1.92 8.47 -11.82
C ALA A 82 -0.67 9.11 -12.46
N GLU A 83 -0.06 10.08 -11.77
CA GLU A 83 1.19 10.74 -12.20
C GLU A 83 2.45 9.97 -11.74
N LEU A 84 2.29 8.94 -10.90
CA LEU A 84 3.42 8.15 -10.42
C LEU A 84 3.96 7.23 -11.50
N GLU A 85 5.29 7.22 -11.64
CA GLU A 85 5.98 6.31 -12.54
C GLU A 85 6.29 4.98 -11.83
N ASN A 86 6.06 3.88 -12.54
CA ASN A 86 6.48 2.57 -12.07
C ASN A 86 8.00 2.44 -12.26
N SER A 87 8.71 2.12 -11.17
CA SER A 87 10.16 1.98 -11.17
C SER A 87 10.69 0.58 -11.50
N GLU A 88 9.81 -0.38 -11.81
CA GLU A 88 10.15 -1.76 -12.24
C GLU A 88 10.02 -2.01 -13.75
#